data_AF-A0A1J4J0T6-F1
#
_entry.id   AF-A0A1J4J0T6-F1
#
_cell.length_a   1.000
_cell.length_b   1.000
_cell.length_c   1.000
_cell.angle_alpha   90.00
_cell.angle_beta   90.00
_cell.angle_gamma   90.00
#
_symmetry.space_group_name_H-M   'P 1'
#
loop_
_entity.id
_entity.type
_entity.pdbx_description
1 polymer ?
#
loop_
_entity_poly.entity_id
_entity_poly.type
_entity_poly.pdbx_seq_one_letter_code
_entity_poly.pdbx_strand_id
1 'polypeptide(L)'
;MEYPYAQFTPIVKGIRATGLKARVGKLSKSCSPVQPQSIVPVVPSSSSSASSSTSNVFRQLIYESEKYKPRNITIMAIAREYNIQHRRVYDFYNLLTALGVCKIMQKGQLSWVGLSAIEPTLMQAYASVEADSANKKDIKEVFNVGSSPSLGSLAINFIKMYFYLNVDTISMRKVSKIFHDGKADMKSLERRLYLVLNFLEIIGIVSHASKTGVYKLNIDRECIISYAWAMRKNATEATLDLSLECLLNRFDSTYLNTLYGVRQAVFDSICV
;
A
#
# COMPACT_ATOMS: atom_id res chain seq x y z
N MET A 1 -20.04 -1.10 34.52
CA MET A 1 -18.68 -1.63 34.31
C MET A 1 -18.10 -0.92 33.10
N GLU A 2 -17.40 0.18 33.35
CA GLU A 2 -16.81 1.05 32.34
C GLU A 2 -15.43 0.51 31.95
N TYR A 3 -15.18 0.37 30.65
CA TYR A 3 -13.84 0.08 30.12
C TYR A 3 -13.12 1.40 29.81
N PRO A 4 -11.83 1.55 30.17
CA PRO A 4 -11.09 2.78 29.94
C PRO A 4 -10.71 2.92 28.46
N TYR A 5 -11.06 4.08 27.89
CA TYR A 5 -10.73 4.51 26.53
C TYR A 5 -9.25 4.92 26.43
N ALA A 6 -8.52 4.34 25.47
CA ALA A 6 -7.23 4.86 25.06
C ALA A 6 -7.41 6.22 24.36
N GLN A 7 -6.81 7.25 24.94
CA GLN A 7 -6.81 8.62 24.43
C GLN A 7 -5.97 8.70 23.15
N PHE A 8 -6.59 9.14 22.05
CA PHE A 8 -5.87 9.56 20.86
C PHE A 8 -5.46 11.03 21.02
N THR A 9 -4.18 11.27 21.26
CA THR A 9 -3.59 12.61 21.13
C THR A 9 -3.24 12.89 19.67
N PRO A 10 -3.55 14.08 19.14
CA PRO A 10 -3.09 14.48 17.82
C PRO A 10 -1.61 14.87 17.91
N ILE A 11 -0.73 14.12 17.23
CA ILE A 11 0.64 14.57 17.00
C ILE A 11 0.60 15.61 15.88
N VAL A 12 0.36 16.86 16.27
CA VAL A 12 0.72 18.04 15.47
C VAL A 12 1.96 18.62 16.12
N LYS A 13 3.14 18.32 15.57
CA LYS A 13 4.34 19.14 15.76
C LYS A 13 4.79 19.65 14.42
N GLY A 14 4.87 20.98 14.35
CA GLY A 14 5.00 21.76 13.13
C GLY A 14 6.27 21.48 12.35
N ILE A 15 6.10 21.40 11.05
CA ILE A 15 7.14 21.70 10.08
C ILE A 15 6.80 23.09 9.55
N ARG A 16 7.73 24.03 9.77
CA ARG A 16 7.67 25.39 9.25
C ARG A 16 7.51 25.34 7.73
N ALA A 17 6.54 26.08 7.23
CA ALA A 17 6.39 26.37 5.81
C ALA A 17 7.57 27.25 5.36
N THR A 18 8.56 26.65 4.70
CA THR A 18 9.45 27.35 3.79
C THR A 18 8.91 27.15 2.37
N GLY A 19 8.50 28.27 1.76
CA GLY A 19 7.89 28.28 0.44
C GLY A 19 8.88 27.82 -0.64
N LEU A 20 8.60 26.68 -1.25
CA LEU A 20 9.05 26.36 -2.59
C LEU A 20 7.83 26.36 -3.50
N LYS A 21 7.60 27.47 -4.21
CA LYS A 21 6.76 27.46 -5.41
C LYS A 21 7.51 26.66 -6.47
N ALA A 22 7.21 25.36 -6.57
CA ALA A 22 7.68 24.54 -7.67
C ALA A 22 7.05 25.07 -8.98
N ARG A 23 7.90 25.63 -9.82
CA ARG A 23 7.58 26.12 -11.16
C ARG A 23 7.29 24.89 -12.02
N VAL A 24 6.01 24.65 -12.31
CA VAL A 24 5.59 23.57 -13.22
C VAL A 24 6.09 23.92 -14.63
N GLY A 25 7.24 23.38 -14.99
CA GLY A 25 7.73 23.34 -16.36
C GLY A 25 6.80 22.44 -17.17
N LYS A 26 6.25 22.98 -18.26
CA LYS A 26 5.47 22.23 -19.26
C LYS A 26 6.31 21.05 -19.76
N LEU A 27 6.00 19.83 -19.32
CA LEU A 27 6.45 18.63 -20.02
C LEU A 27 5.69 18.53 -21.35
N SER A 28 6.47 18.42 -22.42
CA SER A 28 6.04 18.17 -23.78
C SER A 28 5.25 16.87 -23.90
N LYS A 29 4.19 16.96 -24.72
CA LYS A 29 3.22 15.93 -25.09
C LYS A 29 3.87 14.61 -25.52
N SER A 30 3.70 13.55 -24.72
CA SER A 30 3.51 12.16 -25.19
C SER A 30 3.18 11.20 -24.03
N CYS A 31 2.20 11.55 -23.21
CA CYS A 31 1.45 10.56 -22.43
C CYS A 31 -0.01 10.96 -22.57
N SER A 32 -0.75 10.24 -23.42
CA SER A 32 -2.20 10.29 -23.40
C SER A 32 -2.69 9.98 -21.97
N PRO A 33 -3.83 10.53 -21.53
CA PRO A 33 -4.45 10.10 -20.29
C PRO A 33 -4.84 8.62 -20.46
N VAL A 34 -3.98 7.72 -19.97
CA VAL A 34 -4.28 6.30 -19.89
C VAL A 34 -5.42 6.17 -18.90
N GLN A 35 -6.56 5.67 -19.38
CA GLN A 35 -7.69 5.37 -18.51
C GLN A 35 -7.21 4.37 -17.45
N PRO A 36 -7.49 4.61 -16.15
CA PRO A 36 -7.11 3.68 -15.10
C PRO A 36 -7.71 2.31 -15.44
N GLN A 37 -6.88 1.28 -15.49
CA GLN A 37 -7.37 -0.08 -15.67
C GLN A 37 -8.20 -0.40 -14.43
N SER A 38 -9.52 -0.47 -14.63
CA SER A 38 -10.48 -0.67 -13.55
C SER A 38 -10.15 -1.97 -12.83
N ILE A 39 -9.83 -1.88 -11.53
CA ILE A 39 -9.95 -3.03 -10.63
C ILE A 39 -11.41 -3.47 -10.71
N VAL A 40 -11.69 -4.50 -11.49
CA VAL A 40 -13.05 -5.00 -11.66
C VAL A 40 -13.41 -5.76 -10.38
N PRO A 41 -14.47 -5.36 -9.65
CA PRO A 41 -14.89 -6.09 -8.47
C PRO A 41 -15.24 -7.53 -8.88
N VAL A 42 -14.64 -8.51 -8.19
CA VAL A 42 -14.96 -9.93 -8.39
C VAL A 42 -16.44 -10.13 -8.05
N VAL A 43 -17.25 -10.47 -9.05
CA VAL A 43 -18.67 -10.76 -8.87
C VAL A 43 -18.82 -12.02 -7.99
N PRO A 44 -19.57 -11.96 -6.87
CA PRO A 44 -19.79 -13.14 -6.06
C PRO A 44 -20.63 -14.17 -6.83
N SER A 45 -20.07 -15.35 -7.09
CA SER A 45 -20.76 -16.46 -7.75
C SER A 45 -21.85 -17.03 -6.84
N SER A 46 -23.10 -16.97 -7.29
CA SER A 46 -24.27 -17.51 -6.60
C SER A 46 -24.34 -19.03 -6.73
N SER A 47 -23.65 -19.77 -5.84
CA SER A 47 -23.96 -21.18 -5.62
C SER A 47 -23.51 -21.65 -4.24
N SER A 48 -24.47 -22.25 -3.51
CA SER A 48 -24.40 -23.00 -2.26
C SER A 48 -24.45 -22.21 -0.93
N SER A 49 -25.53 -22.48 -0.20
CA SER A 49 -25.83 -22.06 1.17
C SER A 49 -24.91 -22.74 2.18
N ALA A 50 -24.07 -21.97 2.87
CA ALA A 50 -23.48 -22.30 4.16
C ALA A 50 -22.80 -21.04 4.71
N SER A 51 -23.18 -20.59 5.92
CA SER A 51 -22.53 -19.52 6.71
C SER A 51 -21.69 -18.52 5.91
N SER A 52 -22.25 -17.37 5.52
CA SER A 52 -21.51 -16.37 4.74
C SER A 52 -20.19 -16.04 5.42
N SER A 53 -19.09 -16.58 4.87
CA SER A 53 -17.75 -16.31 5.40
C SER A 53 -17.54 -14.80 5.43
N THR A 54 -16.90 -14.28 6.48
CA THR A 54 -16.68 -12.82 6.63
C THR A 54 -16.01 -12.22 5.39
N SER A 55 -15.16 -12.98 4.71
CA SER A 55 -14.57 -12.59 3.41
C SER A 55 -15.61 -12.37 2.31
N ASN A 56 -16.66 -13.20 2.23
CA ASN A 56 -17.74 -13.04 1.25
C ASN A 56 -18.56 -11.78 1.53
N VAL A 57 -18.80 -11.48 2.81
CA VAL A 57 -19.45 -10.23 3.21
C VAL A 57 -18.62 -9.02 2.78
N PHE A 58 -17.30 -9.04 3.01
CA PHE A 58 -16.44 -7.94 2.58
C PHE A 58 -16.39 -7.79 1.05
N ARG A 59 -16.41 -8.90 0.29
CA ARG A 59 -16.52 -8.85 -1.19
C ARG A 59 -17.82 -8.18 -1.62
N GLN A 60 -18.95 -8.58 -1.02
CA GLN A 60 -20.25 -7.98 -1.29
C GLN A 60 -20.25 -6.48 -0.97
N LEU A 61 -19.68 -6.10 0.17
CA LEU A 61 -19.60 -4.71 0.60
C LEU A 61 -18.77 -3.85 -0.36
N ILE A 62 -17.66 -4.37 -0.89
CA ILE A 62 -16.87 -3.67 -1.92
C ILE A 62 -17.74 -3.49 -3.18
N TYR A 63 -18.40 -4.54 -3.63
CA TYR A 63 -19.23 -4.49 -4.83
C TYR A 63 -20.35 -3.46 -4.72
N GLU A 64 -21.08 -3.44 -3.61
CA GLU A 64 -22.13 -2.46 -3.35
C GLU A 64 -21.59 -1.04 -3.22
N SER A 65 -20.47 -0.87 -2.51
CA SER A 65 -19.86 0.43 -2.30
C SER A 65 -19.31 1.02 -3.61
N GLU A 66 -18.72 0.19 -4.48
CA GLU A 66 -18.24 0.64 -5.79
C GLU A 66 -19.39 0.97 -6.74
N LYS A 67 -20.50 0.22 -6.66
CA LYS A 67 -21.70 0.46 -7.47
C LYS A 67 -22.42 1.75 -7.09
N TYR A 68 -22.65 1.99 -5.79
CA TYR A 68 -23.48 3.11 -5.33
C TYR A 68 -22.68 4.33 -4.87
N LYS A 69 -21.36 4.19 -4.66
CA LYS A 69 -20.44 5.24 -4.19
C LYS A 69 -20.99 6.05 -3.02
N PRO A 70 -21.32 5.39 -1.88
CA PRO A 70 -21.94 6.05 -0.75
C PRO A 70 -21.03 7.13 -0.16
N ARG A 71 -21.61 8.31 0.08
CA ARG A 71 -20.91 9.44 0.72
C ARG A 71 -20.88 9.34 2.24
N ASN A 72 -21.79 8.56 2.84
CA ASN A 72 -21.87 8.36 4.27
C ASN A 72 -21.97 6.87 4.59
N ILE A 73 -20.83 6.31 4.94
CA ILE A 73 -20.68 4.96 5.44
C ILE A 73 -20.52 5.04 6.95
N THR A 74 -21.48 4.49 7.69
CA THR A 74 -21.40 4.35 9.14
C THR A 74 -20.99 2.93 9.50
N ILE A 75 -19.79 2.76 10.06
CA ILE A 75 -19.21 1.45 10.40
C ILE A 75 -20.14 0.62 11.31
N MET A 76 -20.81 1.29 12.25
CA MET A 76 -21.76 0.66 13.19
C MET A 76 -23.03 0.14 12.52
N ALA A 77 -23.47 0.77 11.42
CA ALA A 77 -24.64 0.30 10.69
C ALA A 77 -24.32 -1.00 9.95
N ILE A 78 -23.20 -1.02 9.23
CA ILE A 78 -22.70 -2.20 8.51
C ILE A 78 -22.47 -3.38 9.45
N ALA A 79 -21.84 -3.13 10.60
CA ALA A 79 -21.54 -4.20 11.54
C ALA A 79 -22.81 -4.87 12.10
N ARG A 80 -23.88 -4.09 12.31
CA ARG A 80 -25.20 -4.61 12.72
C ARG A 80 -25.93 -5.32 11.59
N GLU A 81 -25.93 -4.74 10.39
CA GLU A 81 -26.60 -5.27 9.21
C GLU A 81 -26.07 -6.66 8.83
N TYR A 82 -24.74 -6.81 8.82
CA TYR A 82 -24.08 -8.05 8.45
C TYR A 82 -23.75 -8.97 9.62
N ASN A 83 -24.15 -8.59 10.85
CA ASN A 83 -23.84 -9.31 12.09
C ASN A 83 -22.33 -9.64 12.26
N ILE A 84 -21.46 -8.68 11.94
CA ILE A 84 -20.00 -8.80 12.06
C ILE A 84 -19.52 -7.98 13.26
N GLN A 85 -18.52 -8.50 13.98
CA GLN A 85 -17.87 -7.75 15.05
C GLN A 85 -17.36 -6.39 14.55
N HIS A 86 -17.74 -5.31 15.25
CA HIS A 86 -17.40 -3.93 14.87
C HIS A 86 -15.89 -3.77 14.59
N ARG A 87 -15.06 -4.39 15.43
CA ARG A 87 -13.58 -4.39 15.32
C ARG A 87 -13.08 -4.81 13.93
N ARG A 88 -13.72 -5.80 13.29
CA ARG A 88 -13.32 -6.33 11.97
C ARG A 88 -13.67 -5.38 10.85
N VAL A 89 -14.82 -4.74 10.94
CA VAL A 89 -15.25 -3.71 9.98
C VAL A 89 -14.31 -2.49 10.06
N TYR A 90 -13.89 -2.10 11.27
CA TYR A 90 -12.85 -1.08 11.45
C TYR A 90 -11.51 -1.47 10.81
N ASP A 91 -11.01 -2.69 11.04
CA ASP A 91 -9.75 -3.13 10.43
C ASP A 91 -9.79 -3.03 8.90
N PHE A 92 -10.90 -3.47 8.31
CA PHE A 92 -11.12 -3.44 6.88
C PHE A 92 -11.15 -2.02 6.32
N TYR A 93 -11.98 -1.14 6.89
CA TYR A 93 -12.06 0.25 6.42
C TYR A 93 -10.81 1.08 6.72
N ASN A 94 -10.10 0.80 7.80
CA ASN A 94 -8.82 1.45 8.08
C ASN A 94 -7.78 1.10 7.00
N LEU A 95 -7.77 -0.14 6.53
CA LEU A 95 -6.92 -0.56 5.41
C LEU A 95 -7.35 0.12 4.10
N LEU A 96 -8.65 0.13 3.78
CA LEU A 96 -9.17 0.81 2.58
C LEU A 96 -8.88 2.32 2.58
N THR A 97 -8.97 2.96 3.75
CA THR A 97 -8.64 4.37 3.92
C THR A 97 -7.15 4.62 3.64
N ALA A 98 -6.28 3.74 4.12
CA ALA A 98 -4.84 3.86 3.85
C ALA A 98 -4.51 3.67 2.36
N LEU A 99 -5.25 2.80 1.65
CA LEU A 99 -5.13 2.63 0.20
C LEU A 99 -5.80 3.75 -0.61
N GLY A 100 -6.41 4.75 0.03
CA GLY A 100 -7.06 5.88 -0.64
C GLY A 100 -8.47 5.60 -1.17
N VAL A 101 -9.01 4.38 -0.95
CA VAL A 101 -10.35 3.98 -1.39
C VAL A 101 -11.44 4.70 -0.61
N CYS A 102 -11.20 4.97 0.67
CA CYS A 102 -12.13 5.69 1.54
C CYS A 102 -11.51 6.97 2.08
N LYS A 103 -12.35 7.98 2.34
CA LYS A 103 -11.97 9.20 3.06
C LYS A 103 -12.74 9.32 4.36
N ILE A 104 -12.03 9.67 5.44
CA ILE A 104 -12.65 9.98 6.72
C ILE A 104 -13.32 11.34 6.61
N MET A 105 -14.63 11.39 6.83
CA MET A 105 -15.38 12.65 6.87
C MET A 105 -15.44 13.18 8.29
N GLN A 106 -15.93 12.35 9.21
CA GLN A 106 -16.08 12.65 10.64
C GLN A 106 -15.85 11.37 11.46
N LYS A 107 -15.82 11.47 12.79
CA LYS A 107 -15.57 10.32 13.68
C LYS A 107 -16.59 9.20 13.42
N GLY A 108 -16.13 8.09 12.84
CA GLY A 108 -16.96 6.91 12.54
C GLY A 108 -17.76 6.98 11.23
N GLN A 109 -17.59 8.05 10.43
CA GLN A 109 -18.22 8.23 9.13
C GLN A 109 -17.18 8.33 8.01
N LEU A 110 -17.36 7.54 6.97
CA LEU A 110 -16.47 7.46 5.81
C LEU A 110 -17.23 7.78 4.52
N SER A 111 -16.51 8.24 3.51
CA SER A 111 -17.02 8.32 2.13
C SER A 111 -16.23 7.40 1.22
N TRP A 112 -16.91 6.74 0.29
CA TRP A 112 -16.27 5.92 -0.75
C TRP A 112 -15.77 6.81 -1.89
N VAL A 113 -14.48 6.72 -2.20
CA VAL A 113 -13.87 7.40 -3.35
C VAL A 113 -13.94 6.51 -4.57
N GLY A 114 -13.48 5.26 -4.43
CA GLY A 114 -13.41 4.28 -5.51
C GLY A 114 -12.14 3.44 -5.45
N LEU A 115 -12.20 2.23 -6.00
CA LEU A 115 -11.02 1.36 -6.14
C LEU A 115 -9.95 1.97 -7.08
N SER A 116 -10.36 2.80 -8.04
CA SER A 116 -9.42 3.51 -8.93
C SER A 116 -8.47 4.48 -8.21
N ALA A 117 -8.76 4.83 -6.95
CA ALA A 117 -7.88 5.66 -6.13
C ALA A 117 -6.64 4.91 -5.59
N ILE A 118 -6.62 3.58 -5.68
CA ILE A 118 -5.52 2.73 -5.20
C ILE A 118 -4.23 3.03 -5.97
N GLU A 119 -4.28 3.00 -7.30
CA GLU A 119 -3.11 3.23 -8.16
C GLU A 119 -2.40 4.57 -7.90
N PRO A 120 -3.07 5.74 -7.92
CA PRO A 120 -2.40 7.02 -7.65
C PRO A 120 -1.86 7.10 -6.23
N THR A 121 -2.51 6.45 -5.26
CA THR A 121 -2.06 6.40 -3.87
C THR A 121 -0.78 5.55 -3.75
N LEU A 122 -0.74 4.39 -4.39
CA LEU A 122 0.44 3.53 -4.45
C LEU A 122 1.60 4.20 -5.19
N MET A 123 1.30 4.91 -6.29
CA MET A 123 2.26 5.67 -7.08
C MET A 123 2.97 6.74 -6.25
N GLN A 124 2.20 7.57 -5.52
CA GLN A 124 2.78 8.57 -4.61
C GLN A 124 3.56 7.92 -3.47
N ALA A 125 3.00 6.86 -2.88
CA ALA A 125 3.62 6.19 -1.75
C ALA A 125 4.94 5.51 -2.13
N TYR A 126 5.02 4.88 -3.31
CA TYR A 126 6.25 4.25 -3.79
C TYR A 126 7.31 5.29 -4.22
N ALA A 127 6.89 6.39 -4.85
CA ALA A 127 7.80 7.48 -5.21
C ALA A 127 8.59 8.02 -4.00
N SER A 128 7.95 8.14 -2.83
CA SER A 128 8.65 8.56 -1.60
C SER A 128 9.71 7.54 -1.15
N VAL A 129 9.43 6.25 -1.31
CA VAL A 129 10.37 5.16 -0.95
C VAL A 129 11.55 5.13 -1.91
N GLU A 130 11.31 5.32 -3.19
CA GLU A 130 12.36 5.31 -4.21
C GLU A 130 13.30 6.50 -4.03
N ALA A 131 12.75 7.69 -3.71
CA ALA A 131 13.55 8.85 -3.32
C ALA A 131 14.37 8.62 -2.03
N ASP A 132 13.77 8.04 -1.00
CA ASP A 132 14.46 7.68 0.25
C ASP A 132 15.59 6.65 0.01
N SER A 133 15.38 5.71 -0.91
CA SER A 133 16.34 4.64 -1.20
C SER A 133 17.63 5.14 -1.84
N ALA A 134 17.67 6.36 -2.37
CA ALA A 134 18.90 6.98 -2.84
C ALA A 134 19.85 7.33 -1.69
N ASN A 135 19.29 7.68 -0.52
CA ASN A 135 20.05 8.18 0.62
C ASN A 135 20.30 7.11 1.69
N LYS A 136 19.46 6.08 1.76
CA LYS A 136 19.52 5.02 2.76
C LYS A 136 20.38 3.85 2.29
N LYS A 137 21.20 3.31 3.18
CA LYS A 137 22.15 2.23 2.85
C LYS A 137 21.54 0.83 2.95
N ASP A 138 20.52 0.64 3.79
CA ASP A 138 19.94 -0.68 4.07
C ASP A 138 18.42 -0.73 3.75
N ILE A 139 17.97 -1.86 3.21
CA ILE A 139 16.56 -2.15 2.94
C ILE A 139 15.72 -2.09 4.23
N LYS A 140 16.29 -2.45 5.39
CA LYS A 140 15.61 -2.35 6.68
C LYS A 140 15.30 -0.91 7.07
N GLU A 141 16.16 0.04 6.73
CA GLU A 141 15.94 1.47 6.99
C GLU A 141 14.89 2.06 6.04
N VAL A 142 14.85 1.56 4.80
CA VAL A 142 13.85 1.95 3.80
C VAL A 142 12.45 1.46 4.23
N PHE A 143 12.35 0.25 4.78
CA PHE A 143 11.08 -0.40 5.14
C PHE A 143 10.79 -0.48 6.64
N ASN A 144 11.36 0.42 7.44
CA ASN A 144 11.10 0.46 8.87
C ASN A 144 9.63 0.85 9.16
N VAL A 145 8.87 -0.10 9.71
CA VAL A 145 7.46 0.06 10.07
C VAL A 145 7.24 0.53 11.52
N GLY A 146 8.31 0.62 12.32
CA GLY A 146 8.24 0.92 13.75
C GLY A 146 7.67 -0.21 14.60
N SER A 147 7.52 0.04 15.91
CA SER A 147 7.15 -0.99 16.90
C SER A 147 5.66 -1.36 16.91
N SER A 148 4.79 -0.53 16.33
CA SER A 148 3.34 -0.76 16.28
C SER A 148 2.71 -0.17 15.02
N PRO A 149 3.09 -0.67 13.83
CA PRO A 149 2.54 -0.19 12.56
C PRO A 149 1.03 -0.37 12.53
N SER A 150 0.30 0.43 11.75
CA SER A 150 -1.12 0.21 11.49
C SER A 150 -1.32 -0.89 10.43
N LEU A 151 -2.52 -1.45 10.30
CA LEU A 151 -2.79 -2.39 9.19
C LEU A 151 -2.62 -1.72 7.82
N GLY A 152 -2.98 -0.44 7.72
CA GLY A 152 -2.79 0.35 6.51
C GLY A 152 -1.31 0.53 6.14
N SER A 153 -0.45 0.85 7.12
CA SER A 153 0.98 1.00 6.85
C SER A 153 1.63 -0.32 6.47
N LEU A 154 1.22 -1.43 7.10
CA LEU A 154 1.64 -2.77 6.70
C LEU A 154 1.23 -3.09 5.26
N ALA A 155 -0.01 -2.78 4.87
CA ALA A 155 -0.52 -3.01 3.52
C ALA A 155 0.28 -2.24 2.46
N ILE A 156 0.45 -0.94 2.67
CA ILE A 156 1.19 -0.06 1.75
C ILE A 156 2.65 -0.51 1.64
N ASN A 157 3.33 -0.77 2.76
CA ASN A 157 4.73 -1.21 2.73
C ASN A 157 4.88 -2.60 2.11
N PHE A 158 3.93 -3.51 2.33
CA PHE A 158 3.94 -4.83 1.70
C PHE A 158 3.85 -4.70 0.17
N ILE A 159 2.95 -3.86 -0.34
CA ILE A 159 2.81 -3.61 -1.79
C ILE A 159 4.07 -2.91 -2.35
N LYS A 160 4.59 -1.89 -1.65
CA LYS A 160 5.84 -1.20 -2.02
C LYS A 160 7.01 -2.16 -2.19
N MET A 161 7.06 -3.27 -1.45
CA MET A 161 8.13 -4.25 -1.57
C MET A 161 8.15 -4.92 -2.95
N TYR A 162 6.99 -5.17 -3.57
CA TYR A 162 6.92 -5.69 -4.94
C TYR A 162 7.53 -4.72 -5.95
N PHE A 163 7.23 -3.43 -5.82
CA PHE A 163 7.78 -2.41 -6.72
C PHE A 163 9.27 -2.19 -6.48
N TYR A 164 9.70 -2.16 -5.22
CA TYR A 164 11.10 -1.95 -4.86
C TYR A 164 12.01 -3.09 -5.34
N LEU A 165 11.54 -4.33 -5.25
CA LEU A 165 12.26 -5.51 -5.74
C LEU A 165 12.00 -5.81 -7.22
N ASN A 166 10.97 -5.19 -7.81
CA ASN A 166 10.52 -5.42 -9.18
C ASN A 166 10.18 -6.89 -9.46
N VAL A 167 9.43 -7.52 -8.56
CA VAL A 167 9.03 -8.95 -8.62
C VAL A 167 7.51 -9.08 -8.60
N ASP A 168 6.99 -10.16 -9.19
CA ASP A 168 5.55 -10.44 -9.21
C ASP A 168 5.09 -11.25 -7.99
N THR A 169 6.00 -11.94 -7.31
CA THR A 169 5.67 -12.82 -6.19
C THR A 169 6.60 -12.63 -5.01
N ILE A 170 6.04 -12.59 -3.79
CA ILE A 170 6.80 -12.45 -2.54
C ILE A 170 6.28 -13.41 -1.48
N SER A 171 7.19 -13.97 -0.68
CA SER A 171 6.86 -14.78 0.49
C SER A 171 6.62 -13.90 1.71
N MET A 172 5.48 -14.10 2.39
CA MET A 172 5.12 -13.34 3.59
C MET A 172 6.18 -13.49 4.69
N ARG A 173 6.75 -14.69 4.88
CA ARG A 173 7.78 -14.94 5.90
C ARG A 173 9.07 -14.14 5.67
N LYS A 174 9.42 -13.87 4.41
CA LYS A 174 10.58 -13.03 4.09
C LYS A 174 10.29 -11.58 4.45
N VAL A 175 9.10 -11.10 4.13
CA VAL A 175 8.68 -9.72 4.46
C VAL A 175 8.56 -9.51 5.97
N SER A 176 8.05 -10.49 6.72
CA SER A 176 7.96 -10.39 8.18
C SER A 176 9.34 -10.19 8.83
N LYS A 177 10.39 -10.86 8.33
CA LYS A 177 11.78 -10.65 8.78
C LYS A 177 12.29 -9.22 8.50
N ILE A 178 11.95 -8.63 7.35
CA ILE A 178 12.37 -7.26 7.00
C ILE A 178 11.60 -6.21 7.81
N PHE A 179 10.29 -6.43 8.03
CA PHE A 179 9.45 -5.51 8.78
C PHE A 179 9.64 -5.61 10.30
N HIS A 180 10.31 -6.66 10.78
CA HIS A 180 10.57 -6.83 12.19
C HIS A 180 11.65 -5.86 12.67
N ASP A 181 11.31 -5.08 13.70
CA ASP A 181 12.19 -4.07 14.30
C ASP A 181 13.17 -4.66 15.35
N GLY A 182 13.21 -5.98 15.50
CA GLY A 182 14.00 -6.67 16.52
C GLY A 182 13.39 -6.65 17.93
N LYS A 183 12.40 -5.79 18.19
CA LYS A 183 11.86 -5.52 19.53
C LYS A 183 10.45 -6.06 19.73
N ALA A 184 9.60 -5.98 18.70
CA ALA A 184 8.23 -6.46 18.74
C ALA A 184 8.15 -7.99 18.66
N ASP A 185 7.03 -8.59 19.04
CA ASP A 185 6.81 -10.02 18.80
C ASP A 185 6.58 -10.30 17.31
N MET A 186 7.44 -11.14 16.73
CA MET A 186 7.39 -11.53 15.32
C MET A 186 6.06 -12.24 14.99
N LYS A 187 5.54 -13.09 15.89
CA LYS A 187 4.28 -13.83 15.64
C LYS A 187 3.08 -12.90 15.58
N SER A 188 3.03 -11.89 16.45
CA SER A 188 2.03 -10.83 16.41
C SER A 188 2.06 -10.06 15.09
N LEU A 189 3.25 -9.69 14.60
CA LEU A 189 3.42 -9.05 13.29
C LEU A 189 2.92 -9.94 12.14
N GLU A 190 3.31 -11.22 12.13
CA GLU A 190 2.88 -12.18 11.11
C GLU A 190 1.36 -12.34 11.09
N ARG A 191 0.71 -12.46 12.25
CA ARG A 191 -0.75 -12.56 12.34
C ARG A 191 -1.44 -11.33 11.73
N ARG A 192 -0.88 -10.15 11.93
CA ARG A 192 -1.40 -8.90 11.36
C ARG A 192 -1.14 -8.81 9.86
N LEU A 193 0.01 -9.28 9.38
CA LEU A 193 0.31 -9.39 7.95
C LEU A 193 -0.64 -10.35 7.23
N TYR A 194 -0.97 -11.51 7.82
CA TYR A 194 -1.99 -12.40 7.26
C TYR A 194 -3.36 -11.74 7.15
N LEU A 195 -3.77 -10.95 8.15
CA LEU A 195 -5.01 -10.20 8.10
C LEU A 195 -5.01 -9.17 6.95
N VAL A 196 -3.89 -8.44 6.80
CA VAL A 196 -3.69 -7.50 5.68
C VAL A 196 -3.78 -8.23 4.34
N LEU A 197 -3.08 -9.34 4.18
CA LEU A 197 -3.06 -10.15 2.96
C LEU A 197 -4.45 -10.66 2.58
N ASN A 198 -5.21 -11.17 3.54
CA ASN A 198 -6.60 -11.57 3.32
C ASN A 198 -7.46 -10.41 2.81
N PHE A 199 -7.29 -9.19 3.35
CA PHE A 199 -8.01 -8.02 2.83
C PHE A 199 -7.54 -7.60 1.44
N LEU A 200 -6.24 -7.62 1.17
CA LEU A 200 -5.70 -7.32 -0.17
C LEU A 200 -6.20 -8.32 -1.21
N GLU A 201 -6.39 -9.59 -0.82
CA GLU A 201 -6.96 -10.63 -1.68
C GLU A 201 -8.47 -10.44 -1.92
N ILE A 202 -9.21 -10.02 -0.90
CA ILE A 202 -10.62 -9.65 -1.03
C ILE A 202 -10.79 -8.48 -2.01
N ILE A 203 -9.91 -7.47 -1.94
CA ILE A 203 -9.88 -6.32 -2.86
C ILE A 203 -9.41 -6.72 -4.26
N GLY A 204 -8.64 -7.80 -4.37
CA GLY A 204 -8.10 -8.31 -5.65
C GLY A 204 -6.71 -7.78 -6.00
N ILE A 205 -6.03 -7.08 -5.09
CA ILE A 205 -4.68 -6.53 -5.29
C ILE A 205 -3.62 -7.65 -5.31
N VAL A 206 -3.82 -8.67 -4.48
CA VAL A 206 -2.93 -9.83 -4.41
C VAL A 206 -3.72 -11.12 -4.58
N SER A 207 -3.05 -12.19 -4.99
CA SER A 207 -3.60 -13.54 -5.06
C SER A 207 -2.63 -14.54 -4.43
N HIS A 208 -3.14 -15.67 -3.93
CA HIS A 208 -2.28 -16.77 -3.51
C HIS A 208 -1.51 -17.34 -4.70
N ALA A 209 -0.20 -17.53 -4.53
CA ALA A 209 0.61 -18.28 -5.48
C ALA A 209 0.50 -19.80 -5.19
N SER A 210 1.10 -20.62 -6.04
CA SER A 210 1.08 -22.09 -5.90
C SER A 210 1.72 -22.60 -4.60
N LYS A 211 2.66 -21.85 -4.04
CA LYS A 211 3.37 -22.19 -2.79
C LYS A 211 2.70 -21.49 -1.61
N THR A 212 2.50 -22.24 -0.52
CA THR A 212 1.92 -21.72 0.73
C THR A 212 2.71 -20.52 1.26
N GLY A 213 1.99 -19.44 1.58
CA GLY A 213 2.58 -18.21 2.13
C GLY A 213 3.28 -17.33 1.09
N VAL A 214 3.22 -17.68 -0.20
CA VAL A 214 3.66 -16.84 -1.32
C VAL A 214 2.44 -16.20 -1.96
N TYR A 215 2.55 -14.91 -2.26
CA TYR A 215 1.49 -14.11 -2.86
C TYR A 215 1.98 -13.49 -4.15
N LYS A 216 1.08 -13.36 -5.12
CA LYS A 216 1.29 -12.72 -6.41
C LYS A 216 0.59 -11.36 -6.44
N LEU A 217 1.24 -10.34 -6.99
CA LEU A 217 0.65 -9.02 -7.23
C LEU A 217 -0.17 -9.02 -8.53
N ASN A 218 -1.36 -8.43 -8.49
CA ASN A 218 -2.28 -8.34 -9.62
C ASN A 218 -2.38 -6.92 -10.22
N ILE A 219 -1.44 -6.03 -9.90
CA ILE A 219 -1.42 -4.63 -10.36
C ILE A 219 -0.29 -4.46 -11.39
N ASP A 220 -0.56 -3.69 -12.45
CA ASP A 220 0.50 -3.29 -13.37
C ASP A 220 1.50 -2.33 -12.70
N ARG A 221 2.77 -2.71 -12.78
CA ARG A 221 3.88 -2.06 -12.08
C ARG A 221 4.62 -1.05 -12.96
N GLU A 222 4.51 -1.13 -14.28
CA GLU A 222 5.30 -0.30 -15.19
C GLU A 222 5.05 1.20 -14.98
N CYS A 223 3.79 1.60 -14.95
CA CYS A 223 3.42 3.00 -14.76
C CYS A 223 3.86 3.55 -13.39
N ILE A 224 3.70 2.74 -12.33
CA ILE A 224 4.06 3.10 -10.95
C ILE A 224 5.58 3.27 -10.83
N ILE A 225 6.35 2.33 -11.38
CA ILE A 225 7.81 2.34 -11.34
C ILE A 225 8.35 3.51 -12.16
N SER A 226 7.85 3.72 -13.38
CA SER A 226 8.28 4.84 -14.23
C SER A 226 8.05 6.19 -13.55
N TYR A 227 6.91 6.37 -12.87
CA TYR A 227 6.63 7.59 -12.12
C TYR A 227 7.61 7.77 -10.95
N ALA A 228 7.86 6.70 -10.17
CA ALA A 228 8.77 6.76 -9.03
C ALA A 228 10.20 7.13 -9.44
N TRP A 229 10.69 6.61 -10.58
CA TRP A 229 12.00 6.97 -11.13
C TRP A 229 12.09 8.43 -11.57
N ALA A 230 11.04 8.95 -12.22
CA ALA A 230 10.98 10.37 -12.56
C ALA A 230 11.03 11.25 -11.29
N MET A 231 10.31 10.84 -10.24
CA MET A 231 10.33 11.55 -8.96
C MET A 231 11.68 11.46 -8.24
N ARG A 232 12.33 10.29 -8.25
CA ARG A 232 13.68 10.12 -7.70
C ARG A 232 14.67 11.06 -8.39
N LYS A 233 14.67 11.09 -9.72
CA LYS A 233 15.53 12.01 -10.49
C LYS A 233 15.31 13.47 -10.09
N ASN A 234 14.05 13.92 -10.04
CA ASN A 234 13.73 15.29 -9.62
C ASN A 234 14.20 15.60 -8.19
N ALA A 235 14.11 14.62 -7.28
CA ALA A 235 14.57 14.78 -5.90
C ALA A 235 16.10 14.91 -5.83
N THR A 236 16.83 14.08 -6.58
CA THR A 236 18.30 14.09 -6.59
C THR A 236 18.86 15.36 -7.27
N GLU A 237 18.21 15.83 -8.34
CA GLU A 237 18.54 17.12 -8.99
C GLU A 237 18.33 18.30 -8.02
N ALA A 238 17.26 18.28 -7.23
CA ALA A 238 16.96 19.34 -6.26
C ALA A 238 17.96 19.38 -5.10
N THR A 239 18.54 18.24 -4.72
CA THR A 239 19.56 18.16 -3.66
C THR A 239 20.96 18.60 -4.10
N LEU A 240 21.17 18.95 -5.39
CA LEU A 240 22.49 19.32 -5.93
C LEU A 240 23.59 18.29 -5.66
N ASP A 241 23.19 17.03 -5.50
CA ASP A 241 24.11 15.94 -5.26
C ASP A 241 24.69 15.51 -6.62
N LEU A 242 26.02 15.50 -6.74
CA LEU A 242 26.77 15.13 -7.96
C LEU A 242 26.76 13.61 -8.18
N SER A 243 25.62 12.97 -7.90
CA SER A 243 25.40 11.56 -8.16
C SER A 243 25.37 11.29 -9.67
N LEU A 244 25.83 10.12 -10.07
CA LEU A 244 25.81 9.67 -11.48
C LEU A 244 24.38 9.70 -12.04
N GLU A 245 23.38 9.46 -11.18
CA GLU A 245 21.96 9.47 -11.50
C GLU A 245 21.47 10.84 -12.00
N CYS A 246 22.02 11.95 -11.48
CA CYS A 246 21.70 13.31 -11.92
C CYS A 246 22.24 13.61 -13.33
N LEU A 247 23.33 12.96 -13.72
CA LEU A 247 23.99 13.19 -15.02
C LEU A 247 23.35 12.40 -16.16
N LEU A 248 22.52 11.39 -15.82
CA LEU A 248 21.85 10.55 -16.81
C LEU A 248 20.55 11.21 -17.30
N ASN A 249 20.45 11.40 -18.61
CA ASN A 249 19.20 11.85 -19.24
C ASN A 249 18.07 10.82 -19.07
N ARG A 250 18.40 9.53 -19.11
CA ARG A 250 17.49 8.40 -18.92
C ARG A 250 18.22 7.26 -18.21
N PHE A 251 17.50 6.51 -17.38
CA PHE A 251 18.00 5.25 -16.84
C PHE A 251 17.82 4.16 -17.91
N ASP A 252 18.91 3.53 -18.32
CA ASP A 252 18.83 2.37 -19.21
C ASP A 252 18.27 1.16 -18.46
N SER A 253 17.55 0.32 -19.21
CA SER A 253 17.05 -0.98 -18.80
C SER A 253 18.13 -1.85 -18.13
N THR A 254 19.38 -1.81 -18.64
CA THR A 254 20.51 -2.55 -18.08
C THR A 254 20.84 -2.10 -16.65
N TYR A 255 20.86 -0.79 -16.40
CA TYR A 255 21.11 -0.24 -15.07
C TYR A 255 19.98 -0.63 -14.10
N LEU A 256 18.73 -0.49 -14.53
CA LEU A 256 17.57 -0.85 -13.70
C LEU A 256 17.57 -2.33 -13.36
N ASN A 257 17.84 -3.21 -14.33
CA ASN A 257 17.93 -4.66 -14.10
C ASN A 257 19.05 -5.00 -13.11
N THR A 258 20.21 -4.35 -13.24
CA THR A 258 21.33 -4.53 -12.32
C THR A 258 20.95 -4.10 -10.90
N LEU A 259 20.34 -2.93 -10.76
CA LEU A 259 19.91 -2.40 -9.46
C LEU A 259 18.87 -3.31 -8.79
N TYR A 260 17.84 -3.74 -9.53
CA TYR A 260 16.84 -4.66 -8.99
C TYR A 260 17.45 -6.03 -8.65
N GLY A 261 18.39 -6.52 -9.44
CA GLY A 261 19.16 -7.73 -9.13
C GLY A 261 19.92 -7.62 -7.81
N VAL A 262 20.60 -6.49 -7.57
CA VAL A 262 21.28 -6.22 -6.30
C VAL A 262 20.28 -6.16 -5.14
N ARG A 263 19.15 -5.47 -5.30
CA ARG A 263 18.11 -5.39 -4.27
C ARG A 263 17.53 -6.77 -3.92
N GLN A 264 17.29 -7.61 -4.92
CA GLN A 264 16.81 -8.98 -4.71
C GLN A 264 17.85 -9.84 -3.98
N ALA A 265 19.13 -9.75 -4.37
CA ALA A 265 20.21 -10.48 -3.70
C ALA A 265 20.35 -10.08 -2.21
N VAL A 266 20.25 -8.78 -1.91
CA VAL A 266 20.25 -8.27 -0.53
C VAL A 266 19.01 -8.73 0.24
N PHE A 267 17.84 -8.68 -0.39
CA PHE A 267 16.60 -9.16 0.22
C PHE A 267 16.69 -10.65 0.56
N ASP A 268 17.23 -11.47 -0.35
CA ASP A 268 17.40 -12.89 -0.13
C ASP A 268 18.44 -13.20 0.95
N SER A 269 19.56 -12.47 1.00
CA SER A 269 20.62 -12.70 1.99
C SER A 269 20.18 -12.42 3.43
N ILE A 270 19.32 -11.42 3.65
CA ILE A 270 18.73 -11.14 4.97
C ILE A 270 17.72 -12.22 5.39
N CYS A 271 17.15 -12.92 4.41
CA CYS A 271 16.05 -13.86 4.63
C CYS A 271 16.47 -15.32 4.79
N VAL A 272 17.75 -15.66 4.58
CA VAL A 272 18.35 -16.96 4.95
C VAL A 272 18.42 -17.03 6.47
#